data_AF-Q2EGP6-F1
#
_entry.id   AF-Q2EGP6-F1
#
_cell.length_a   1.000
_cell.length_b   1.000
_cell.length_c   1.000
_cell.angle_alpha   90.00
_cell.angle_beta   90.00
_cell.angle_gamma   90.00
#
_symmetry.space_group_name_H-M   'P 1'
#
loop_
_entity.id
_entity.type
_entity.pdbx_description
1 polymer ?
#
loop_
_entity_poly.entity_id
_entity_poly.type
_entity_poly.pdbx_seq_one_letter_code
_entity_poly.pdbx_strand_id
1 'polypeptide(L)'
;PLEMGRKKRTSNALALQVDAEGKVKYDAIARQGQGKDKVIFSKYTDLLPKDVLHDDAPELQRPDGEAVQELAEKTRAALDKQVSQKIAAAMP
;
A
#
# COMPACT_ATOMS: atom_id res chain seq x y z
N PRO A 1 32.32 18.84 0.87
CA PRO A 1 32.62 17.58 1.58
C PRO A 1 31.75 16.37 1.20
N LEU A 2 30.49 16.54 0.79
CA LEU A 2 29.56 15.42 0.53
C LEU A 2 29.29 15.13 -0.96
N GLU A 3 30.14 15.60 -1.89
CA GLU A 3 29.97 15.39 -3.34
C GLU A 3 28.58 15.80 -3.90
N MET A 4 27.83 16.61 -3.15
CA MET A 4 26.48 17.07 -3.52
C MET A 4 26.59 18.09 -4.66
N GLY A 5 25.72 17.98 -5.68
CA GLY A 5 25.67 18.93 -6.82
C GLY A 5 26.69 18.68 -7.94
N ARG A 6 27.57 17.67 -7.84
CA ARG A 6 28.45 17.27 -8.94
C ARG A 6 27.71 16.39 -9.94
N LYS A 7 28.01 16.54 -11.24
CA LYS A 7 27.51 15.64 -12.29
C LYS A 7 28.03 14.23 -12.03
N LYS A 8 27.15 13.34 -11.55
CA LYS A 8 27.45 11.92 -11.39
C LYS A 8 27.34 11.20 -12.73
N ARG A 9 28.13 10.14 -12.92
CA ARG A 9 27.94 9.21 -14.05
C ARG A 9 26.53 8.62 -13.98
N THR A 10 25.92 8.39 -15.14
CA THR A 10 24.63 7.70 -15.22
C THR A 10 24.78 6.32 -14.56
N SER A 11 23.97 6.06 -13.54
CA SER A 11 24.00 4.81 -12.78
C SER A 11 22.58 4.25 -12.70
N ASN A 12 22.45 2.95 -12.86
CA ASN A 12 21.18 2.23 -12.74
C ASN A 12 20.89 1.83 -11.27
N ALA A 13 21.65 2.34 -10.31
CA ALA A 13 21.43 2.07 -8.90
C ALA A 13 20.21 2.86 -8.38
N LEU A 14 19.32 2.16 -7.67
CA LEU A 14 18.24 2.80 -6.94
C LEU A 14 18.84 3.71 -5.85
N ALA A 15 18.30 4.93 -5.72
CA ALA A 15 18.76 5.86 -4.70
C ALA A 15 18.53 5.27 -3.30
N LEU A 16 19.56 5.27 -2.46
CA LEU A 16 19.47 4.89 -1.05
C LEU A 16 18.56 5.88 -0.34
N GLN A 17 17.37 5.42 0.03
CA GLN A 17 16.44 6.19 0.83
C GLN A 17 16.69 5.92 2.31
N VAL A 18 16.50 6.94 3.14
CA VAL A 18 16.62 6.85 4.59
C VAL A 18 15.24 7.14 5.19
N ASP A 19 14.86 6.43 6.24
CA ASP A 19 13.63 6.70 6.99
C ASP A 19 13.80 7.83 8.02
N ALA A 20 12.71 8.20 8.67
CA ALA A 20 12.71 9.28 9.65
C ALA A 20 13.58 8.96 10.89
N GLU A 21 13.89 7.68 11.11
CA GLU A 21 14.76 7.20 12.20
C GLU A 21 16.23 7.12 11.79
N GLY A 22 16.57 7.44 10.54
CA GLY A 22 17.93 7.37 10.03
C GLY A 22 18.37 5.98 9.53
N LYS A 23 17.46 5.00 9.45
CA LYS A 23 17.76 3.66 8.92
C LYS A 23 17.62 3.65 7.41
N VAL A 24 18.50 2.88 6.76
CA VAL A 24 18.45 2.69 5.31
C VAL A 24 17.20 1.88 4.96
N LYS A 25 16.39 2.42 4.05
CA LYS A 25 15.18 1.81 3.52
C LYS A 25 15.48 0.72 2.50
N TYR A 26 15.86 -0.46 3.00
CA TYR A 26 16.01 -1.66 2.16
C TYR A 26 14.66 -2.18 1.62
N ASP A 27 13.56 -1.77 2.24
CA ASP A 27 12.19 -2.04 1.78
C ASP A 27 11.88 -1.43 0.40
N ALA A 28 12.65 -0.44 -0.03
CA ALA A 28 12.55 0.12 -1.39
C ALA A 28 12.82 -0.94 -2.48
N ILE A 29 13.63 -1.96 -2.19
CA ILE A 29 13.86 -3.09 -3.10
C ILE A 29 12.62 -3.98 -3.18
N ALA A 30 12.00 -4.29 -2.04
CA ALA A 30 10.77 -5.09 -1.99
C ALA A 30 9.58 -4.37 -2.62
N ARG A 31 9.56 -3.03 -2.58
CA ARG A 31 8.54 -2.16 -3.20
C ARG A 31 8.79 -1.92 -4.69
N GLN A 32 9.92 -2.34 -5.24
CA GLN A 32 10.24 -2.13 -6.65
C GLN A 32 9.18 -2.79 -7.55
N GLY A 33 8.53 -1.98 -8.40
CA GLY A 33 7.47 -2.43 -9.30
C GLY A 33 6.07 -2.54 -8.67
N GLN A 34 5.92 -2.26 -7.37
CA GLN A 34 4.64 -2.20 -6.70
C GLN A 34 4.14 -0.76 -6.61
N GLY A 35 2.82 -0.57 -6.50
CA GLY A 35 2.25 0.74 -6.22
C GLY A 35 2.76 1.28 -4.88
N LYS A 36 3.04 2.58 -4.82
CA LYS A 36 3.53 3.26 -3.60
C LYS A 36 2.63 3.01 -2.38
N ASP A 37 1.33 2.87 -2.60
CA ASP A 37 0.30 2.69 -1.57
C ASP A 37 0.10 1.21 -1.18
N LYS A 38 0.78 0.26 -1.86
CA LYS A 38 0.70 -1.16 -1.51
C LYS A 38 1.46 -1.40 -0.21
N VAL A 39 0.80 -2.02 0.76
CA VAL A 39 1.44 -2.40 2.02
C VAL A 39 2.28 -3.66 1.80
N ILE A 40 3.57 -3.59 2.17
CA ILE A 40 4.52 -4.72 2.12
C ILE A 40 5.22 -4.77 3.48
N PHE A 41 5.15 -5.93 4.12
CA PHE A 41 5.85 -6.21 5.37
C PHE A 41 7.23 -6.76 5.04
N SER A 42 8.28 -6.07 5.48
CA SER A 42 9.67 -6.45 5.18
C SER A 42 10.62 -6.21 6.33
N LYS A 43 10.13 -5.68 7.46
CA LYS A 43 10.94 -5.39 8.64
C LYS A 43 10.74 -6.50 9.67
N TYR A 44 11.77 -6.77 10.48
CA TYR A 44 11.65 -7.72 11.58
C TYR A 44 10.58 -7.29 12.59
N THR A 45 10.39 -5.99 12.78
CA THR A 45 9.30 -5.41 13.60
C THR A 45 7.92 -5.90 13.19
N ASP A 46 7.73 -6.28 11.93
CA ASP A 46 6.46 -6.76 11.41
C ASP A 46 6.20 -8.24 11.75
N LEU A 47 7.25 -8.98 12.15
CA LEU A 47 7.17 -10.38 12.58
C LEU A 47 6.94 -10.53 14.08
N LEU A 48 7.07 -9.44 14.85
CA LEU A 48 6.80 -9.50 16.28
C LEU A 48 5.29 -9.60 16.50
N PRO A 49 4.84 -10.51 17.40
CA PRO A 49 3.45 -10.55 17.80
C PRO A 49 3.08 -9.21 18.46
N LYS A 50 1.91 -8.70 18.12
CA LYS A 50 1.30 -7.59 18.83
C LYS A 50 0.36 -8.17 19.88
N ASP A 51 0.58 -7.78 21.12
CA ASP A 51 -0.30 -8.19 22.21
C ASP A 51 -1.66 -7.50 22.08
N VAL A 52 -2.73 -8.29 22.05
CA VAL A 52 -4.10 -7.76 22.15
C VAL A 52 -4.37 -7.53 23.63
N LEU A 53 -4.23 -6.28 24.08
CA LEU A 53 -4.35 -5.94 25.49
C LEU A 53 -5.80 -6.01 26.01
N HIS A 54 -6.81 -5.89 25.13
CA HIS A 54 -8.23 -5.97 25.45
C HIS A 54 -9.07 -6.34 24.21
N ASP A 55 -10.09 -7.17 24.40
CA ASP A 55 -11.01 -7.62 23.35
C ASP A 55 -11.84 -6.46 22.72
N ASP A 56 -12.06 -5.37 23.46
CA ASP A 56 -12.82 -4.20 23.02
C ASP A 56 -11.96 -3.07 22.41
N ALA A 57 -10.72 -3.37 21.99
CA ALA A 57 -9.84 -2.37 21.41
C ALA A 57 -10.49 -1.66 20.20
N PRO A 58 -10.58 -0.31 20.19
CA PRO A 58 -11.25 0.44 19.14
C PRO A 58 -10.60 0.24 17.75
N GLU A 59 -9.33 -0.16 17.69
CA GLU A 59 -8.62 -0.48 16.45
C GLU A 59 -9.07 -1.81 15.81
N LEU A 60 -9.65 -2.73 16.57
CA LEU A 60 -10.12 -4.04 16.10
C LEU A 60 -11.62 -4.05 15.80
N GLN A 61 -12.33 -2.96 16.09
CA GLN A 61 -13.76 -2.86 15.83
C GLN A 61 -14.04 -2.81 14.34
N ARG A 62 -15.16 -3.42 13.94
CA ARG A 62 -15.63 -3.30 12.56
C ARG A 62 -15.92 -1.82 12.27
N PRO A 63 -15.63 -1.35 11.05
CA PRO A 63 -16.06 -0.02 10.62
C PRO A 63 -17.56 0.18 10.81
N ASP A 64 -17.98 1.45 10.93
CA ASP A 64 -19.37 1.82 11.16
C ASP A 64 -20.32 1.24 10.10
N GLY A 65 -21.56 0.96 10.50
CA GLY A 65 -22.58 0.37 9.62
C GLY A 65 -22.84 1.21 8.37
N GLU A 66 -22.81 2.54 8.49
CA GLU A 66 -22.95 3.47 7.37
C GLU A 66 -21.75 3.36 6.41
N ALA A 67 -20.52 3.33 6.92
CA ALA A 67 -19.31 3.18 6.09
C ALA A 67 -19.31 1.85 5.30
N VAL A 68 -19.83 0.76 5.91
CA VAL A 68 -19.99 -0.53 5.22
C VAL A 68 -21.03 -0.44 4.11
N GLN A 69 -22.16 0.24 4.34
CA GLN A 69 -23.20 0.43 3.33
C GLN A 69 -22.70 1.29 2.16
N GLU A 70 -22.03 2.42 2.44
CA GLU A 70 -21.42 3.27 1.41
C GLU A 70 -20.39 2.51 0.57
N LEU A 71 -19.52 1.72 1.23
CA LEU A 71 -18.54 0.88 0.54
C LEU A 71 -19.24 -0.19 -0.33
N ALA A 72 -20.31 -0.81 0.18
CA ALA A 72 -21.08 -1.81 -0.54
C ALA A 72 -21.74 -1.22 -1.80
N GLU A 73 -22.38 -0.05 -1.69
CA GLU A 73 -23.00 0.64 -2.83
C GLU A 73 -21.97 1.04 -3.88
N LYS A 74 -20.85 1.63 -3.45
CA LYS A 74 -19.74 2.00 -4.35
C LYS A 74 -19.15 0.79 -5.08
N THR A 75 -19.00 -0.33 -4.36
CA THR A 75 -18.46 -1.57 -4.93
C THR A 75 -19.47 -2.20 -5.89
N ARG A 76 -20.75 -2.21 -5.54
CA ARG A 76 -21.84 -2.69 -6.40
C ARG A 76 -21.90 -1.92 -7.72
N ALA A 77 -21.91 -0.59 -7.66
CA ALA A 77 -21.92 0.25 -8.86
C ALA A 77 -20.68 0.02 -9.76
N ALA A 78 -19.50 -0.19 -9.17
CA ALA A 78 -18.28 -0.47 -9.92
C ALA A 78 -18.33 -1.84 -10.62
N LEU A 79 -18.89 -2.86 -9.96
CA LEU A 79 -19.07 -4.20 -10.54
C LEU A 79 -20.11 -4.18 -11.65
N ASP A 80 -21.24 -3.50 -11.47
CA ASP A 80 -22.28 -3.37 -12.50
C ASP A 80 -21.73 -2.69 -13.76
N LYS A 81 -20.86 -1.68 -13.61
CA LYS A 81 -20.15 -1.05 -14.72
C LYS A 81 -19.23 -2.03 -15.46
N GLN A 82 -18.50 -2.88 -14.75
CA GLN A 82 -17.64 -3.88 -15.40
C GLN A 82 -18.46 -4.97 -16.11
N VAL A 83 -19.57 -5.41 -15.51
CA VAL A 83 -20.44 -6.44 -16.09
C VAL A 83 -21.14 -5.91 -17.34
N SER A 84 -21.71 -4.70 -17.30
CA SER A 84 -22.33 -4.07 -18.48
C SER A 84 -21.35 -3.90 -19.65
N GLN A 85 -20.09 -3.52 -19.38
CA GLN A 85 -19.05 -3.47 -20.42
C GLN A 85 -18.79 -4.85 -21.05
N LYS A 86 -18.74 -5.91 -20.23
CA LYS A 86 -18.57 -7.28 -20.74
C LYS A 86 -19.79 -7.78 -21.52
N ILE A 87 -20.99 -7.43 -21.10
CA ILE A 87 -22.24 -7.78 -21.80
C ILE A 87 -22.32 -7.04 -23.14
N ALA A 88 -21.99 -5.75 -23.19
CA ALA A 88 -21.98 -4.96 -24.42
C ALA A 88 -20.95 -5.48 -25.43
N ALA A 89 -19.83 -6.04 -24.98
CA ALA A 89 -18.87 -6.70 -25.87
C ALA A 89 -19.36 -8.09 -26.39
N ALA A 90 -20.35 -8.69 -25.73
CA ALA A 90 -20.91 -9.99 -26.07
C ALA A 90 -22.23 -9.90 -26.88
N MET A 91 -22.90 -8.74 -26.87
CA MET A 91 -24.00 -8.45 -27.79
C MET A 91 -23.44 -7.70 -29.02
N PRO A 92 -23.72 -8.18 -30.24
CA PRO A 92 -23.19 -7.61 -31.49
C PRO A 92 -23.76 -6.22 -31.82
#